data_AF-A0A552A993-F1
#
_entry.id   AF-A0A552A993-F1
#
_cell.length_a   1.000
_cell.length_b   1.000
_cell.length_c   1.000
_cell.angle_alpha   90.00
_cell.angle_beta   90.00
_cell.angle_gamma   90.00
#
_symmetry.space_group_name_H-M   'P 1'
#
loop_
_entity.id
_entity.type
_entity.pdbx_description
1 polymer ?
#
loop_
_entity_poly.entity_id
_entity_poly.type
_entity_poly.pdbx_seq_one_letter_code
_entity_poly.pdbx_strand_id
1 'polypeptide(L)'
;MRESVTSYRQQFLGLEKKAYFNYGGQGLLPRTALDAIYCCYQKLQEDDPFSRRINNDKTGFLTELSQATRTIIASELGVTPETITLTENVTVGCNIRLVV
;
A
#
# COMPACT_ATOMS: atom_id res chain seq x y z
N MET A 1 17.55 0.04 15.00
CA MET A 1 17.14 -0.88 16.10
C MET A 1 15.96 -1.69 15.56
N ARG A 2 16.03 -3.03 15.49
CA ARG A 2 14.89 -3.83 15.01
C ARG A 2 13.86 -3.92 16.12
N GLU A 3 12.60 -3.61 15.85
CA GLU A 3 11.50 -3.87 16.79
C GLU A 3 11.43 -5.37 17.12
N SER A 4 11.03 -5.70 18.35
CA SER A 4 10.78 -7.10 18.71
C SER A 4 9.51 -7.60 18.01
N VAL A 5 9.48 -8.89 17.66
CA VAL A 5 8.29 -9.52 17.05
C VAL A 5 7.04 -9.32 17.94
N THR A 6 7.21 -9.37 19.26
CA THR A 6 6.12 -9.14 20.22
C THR A 6 5.57 -7.71 20.11
N SER A 7 6.44 -6.71 19.95
CA SER A 7 6.04 -5.31 19.75
C SER A 7 5.32 -5.12 18.41
N TYR A 8 5.87 -5.67 17.34
CA TYR A 8 5.28 -5.58 16.00
C TYR A 8 3.86 -6.19 15.94
N ARG A 9 3.63 -7.30 16.63
CA ARG A 9 2.31 -7.95 16.72
C ARG A 9 1.22 -7.04 17.32
N GLN A 10 1.58 -6.06 18.14
CA GLN A 10 0.62 -5.12 18.72
C GLN A 10 -0.02 -4.21 17.67
N GLN A 11 0.56 -4.09 16.47
CA GLN A 11 -0.05 -3.33 15.37
C GLN A 11 -1.28 -4.04 14.77
N PHE A 12 -1.53 -5.31 15.09
CA PHE A 12 -2.57 -6.13 14.46
C PHE A 12 -3.68 -6.50 15.45
N LEU A 13 -4.68 -5.63 15.62
CA LEU A 13 -5.84 -5.86 16.51
C LEU A 13 -6.57 -7.18 16.21
N GLY A 14 -6.53 -7.65 14.96
CA GLY A 14 -7.12 -8.92 14.55
C GLY A 14 -6.52 -10.16 15.23
N LEU A 15 -5.39 -10.06 15.93
CA LEU A 15 -4.77 -11.17 16.67
C LEU A 15 -5.32 -11.37 18.09
N GLU A 16 -6.03 -10.38 18.66
CA GLU A 16 -6.45 -10.43 20.08
C GLU A 16 -7.42 -11.58 20.39
N LYS A 17 -8.29 -11.93 19.44
CA LYS A 17 -9.44 -12.83 19.66
C LYS A 17 -9.38 -14.14 18.88
N LYS A 18 -8.26 -14.40 18.19
CA LYS A 18 -8.13 -15.59 17.33
C LYS A 18 -6.68 -15.99 17.11
N ALA A 19 -6.44 -17.29 17.10
CA ALA A 19 -5.23 -17.87 16.55
C ALA A 19 -5.33 -17.86 15.01
N TYR A 20 -4.76 -16.83 14.38
CA TYR A 20 -4.83 -16.65 12.94
C TYR A 20 -3.69 -17.38 12.24
N PHE A 21 -4.01 -18.25 11.27
CA PHE A 21 -3.03 -19.01 10.47
C PHE A 21 -3.23 -18.86 8.95
N ASN A 22 -4.18 -18.04 8.50
CA ASN A 22 -4.54 -17.89 7.08
C ASN A 22 -3.79 -16.75 6.36
N TYR A 23 -2.56 -16.45 6.78
CA TYR A 23 -1.77 -15.34 6.24
C TYR A 23 -1.49 -15.44 4.73
N GLY A 24 -1.45 -16.67 4.19
CA GLY A 24 -1.26 -16.91 2.75
C GLY A 24 -2.47 -16.53 1.88
N GLY A 25 -3.67 -16.41 2.48
CA GLY A 25 -4.85 -15.89 1.79
C GLY A 25 -4.92 -14.36 1.88
N GLN A 26 -4.99 -13.84 3.10
CA GLN A 26 -4.98 -12.40 3.35
C GLN A 26 -4.32 -12.11 4.70
N GLY A 27 -3.34 -11.22 4.72
CA GLY A 27 -2.74 -10.73 5.96
C GLY A 27 -3.75 -9.94 6.80
N LEU A 28 -3.55 -9.94 8.12
CA LEU A 28 -4.28 -9.00 8.99
C LEU A 28 -3.81 -7.57 8.69
N LEU A 29 -4.74 -6.63 8.61
CA LEU A 29 -4.42 -5.22 8.36
C LEU A 29 -3.77 -4.60 9.62
N PRO A 30 -2.53 -4.06 9.55
CA PRO A 30 -1.95 -3.35 10.66
C PRO A 30 -2.62 -1.98 10.85
N ARG A 31 -2.60 -1.46 12.08
CA ARG A 31 -3.18 -0.14 12.43
C ARG A 31 -2.60 0.98 11.56
N THR A 32 -1.30 0.98 11.32
CA THR A 32 -0.63 1.99 10.48
C THR A 32 -1.17 2.04 9.05
N ALA A 33 -1.51 0.90 8.45
CA ALA A 33 -2.12 0.84 7.13
C ALA A 33 -3.58 1.34 7.15
N LEU A 34 -4.34 0.99 8.19
CA LEU A 34 -5.71 1.49 8.37
C LEU A 34 -5.73 3.01 8.53
N ASP A 35 -4.82 3.56 9.34
CA ASP A 35 -4.68 5.00 9.55
C ASP A 35 -4.30 5.71 8.23
N ALA A 36 -3.39 5.14 7.44
CA ALA A 36 -3.02 5.69 6.13
C ALA A 36 -4.19 5.72 5.14
N ILE A 37 -5.02 4.67 5.11
CA ILE A 37 -6.26 4.64 4.30
C ILE A 37 -7.20 5.75 4.74
N TYR A 38 -7.43 5.88 6.05
CA TYR A 38 -8.29 6.91 6.62
C TYR A 38 -7.80 8.32 6.28
N CYS A 39 -6.51 8.61 6.50
CA CYS A 39 -5.91 9.90 6.16
C CYS A 39 -6.01 10.22 4.66
N CYS A 40 -5.91 9.21 3.78
CA CYS A 40 -6.11 9.40 2.34
C CYS A 40 -7.54 9.89 2.04
N TYR A 41 -8.57 9.25 2.63
CA TYR A 41 -9.96 9.69 2.46
C TYR A 41 -10.21 11.09 3.04
N GLN A 42 -9.64 11.41 4.20
CA GLN A 42 -9.73 12.76 4.75
C GLN A 42 -9.13 13.79 3.78
N LYS A 43 -7.95 13.49 3.21
CA LYS A 43 -7.29 14.38 2.26
C LYS A 43 -8.13 14.64 1.02
N LEU A 44 -8.73 13.58 0.47
CA LEU A 44 -9.64 13.70 -0.67
C LEU A 44 -10.87 14.55 -0.34
N GLN A 45 -11.41 14.43 0.87
CA GLN A 45 -12.56 15.22 1.31
C GLN A 45 -12.21 16.71 1.52
N GLU A 46 -11.00 17.01 2.00
CA GLU A 46 -10.52 18.38 2.21
C GLU A 46 -10.17 19.12 0.90
N ASP A 47 -9.47 18.44 -0.02
CA ASP A 47 -8.88 19.04 -1.22
C ASP A 47 -9.75 18.94 -2.49
N ASP A 48 -10.99 18.46 -2.32
CA ASP A 48 -11.89 17.96 -3.38
C ASP A 48 -11.34 16.69 -4.07
N PRO A 49 -12.11 15.58 -4.10
CA PRO A 49 -11.64 14.32 -4.67
C PRO A 49 -11.32 14.41 -6.17
N PHE A 50 -11.82 15.44 -6.86
CA PHE A 50 -11.57 15.67 -8.28
C PHE A 50 -10.97 17.06 -8.57
N SER A 51 -9.79 17.32 -8.00
CA SER A 51 -9.03 18.54 -8.28
C SER A 51 -7.67 18.27 -8.94
N ARG A 52 -7.04 19.31 -9.51
CA ARG A 52 -5.65 19.22 -10.01
C ARG A 52 -4.67 18.84 -8.91
N ARG A 53 -4.91 19.28 -7.67
CA ARG A 53 -4.07 18.95 -6.52
C ARG A 53 -4.07 17.44 -6.24
N ILE A 54 -5.20 16.77 -6.45
CA ILE A 54 -5.32 15.32 -6.29
C ILE A 54 -4.85 14.55 -7.54
N ASN A 55 -5.28 14.98 -8.73
CA ASN A 55 -5.26 14.17 -9.95
C ASN A 55 -4.22 14.60 -11.01
N ASN A 56 -3.40 15.62 -10.78
CA ASN A 56 -2.37 15.97 -11.75
C ASN A 56 -1.39 14.80 -11.99
N ASP A 57 -1.10 14.52 -13.26
CA ASP A 57 -0.31 13.38 -13.74
C ASP A 57 1.18 13.43 -13.36
N LYS A 58 1.68 14.60 -12.92
CA LYS A 58 3.08 14.81 -12.55
C LYS A 58 3.27 15.17 -11.08
N THR A 59 2.35 15.96 -10.53
CA THR A 59 2.47 16.57 -9.19
C THR A 59 1.19 16.44 -8.37
N GLY A 60 0.25 15.59 -8.79
CA GLY A 60 -0.95 15.32 -8.02
C GLY A 60 -0.63 14.41 -6.83
N PHE A 61 -1.35 14.58 -5.74
CA PHE A 61 -1.20 13.76 -4.53
C PHE A 61 -1.22 12.24 -4.84
N LEU A 62 -2.13 11.78 -5.71
CA LEU A 62 -2.21 10.36 -6.06
C LEU A 62 -1.01 9.88 -6.90
N THR A 63 -0.47 10.75 -7.76
CA THR A 63 0.73 10.49 -8.55
C THR A 63 1.95 10.36 -7.62
N GLU A 64 2.11 11.30 -6.69
CA GLU A 64 3.19 11.29 -5.70
C GLU A 64 3.10 10.06 -4.78
N LEU A 65 1.89 9.74 -4.29
CA LEU A 65 1.65 8.55 -3.47
C LEU A 65 1.98 7.25 -4.22
N SER A 66 1.60 7.16 -5.49
CA SER A 66 1.93 6.01 -6.35
C SER A 66 3.43 5.88 -6.57
N GLN A 67 4.14 6.99 -6.80
CA GLN A 67 5.59 6.97 -6.98
C GLN A 67 6.31 6.61 -5.68
N ALA A 68 5.90 7.16 -4.55
CA ALA A 68 6.44 6.81 -3.23
C ALA A 68 6.27 5.31 -2.94
N THR A 69 5.09 4.77 -3.25
CA THR A 69 4.79 3.34 -3.10
C THR A 69 5.73 2.48 -3.95
N ARG A 70 5.93 2.83 -5.24
CA ARG A 70 6.90 2.14 -6.11
C ARG A 70 8.31 2.20 -5.56
N THR A 71 8.76 3.36 -5.06
CA THR A 71 10.10 3.53 -4.49
C THR A 71 10.34 2.62 -3.29
N ILE A 72 9.39 2.53 -2.37
CA ILE A 72 9.53 1.65 -1.20
C ILE A 72 9.56 0.18 -1.63
N ILE A 73 8.64 -0.26 -2.51
CA ILE A 73 8.64 -1.64 -3.03
C ILE A 73 9.95 -1.96 -3.74
N ALA A 74 10.45 -1.06 -4.58
CA ALA A 74 11.69 -1.23 -5.31
C ALA A 74 12.89 -1.38 -4.36
N SER A 75 12.91 -0.63 -3.26
CA SER A 75 13.97 -0.73 -2.25
C SER A 75 13.98 -2.08 -1.52
N GLU A 76 12.80 -2.65 -1.23
CA GLU A 76 12.67 -3.97 -0.60
C GLU A 76 13.09 -5.11 -1.56
N LEU A 77 12.90 -4.91 -2.87
CA LEU A 77 13.24 -5.89 -3.91
C LEU A 77 14.64 -5.70 -4.51
N GLY A 78 15.34 -4.60 -4.22
CA GLY A 78 16.65 -4.29 -4.80
C GLY A 78 16.61 -3.94 -6.30
N VAL A 79 15.52 -3.34 -6.77
CA VAL A 79 15.31 -2.93 -8.18
C VAL A 79 15.05 -1.42 -8.28
N THR A 80 14.77 -0.90 -9.49
CA THR A 80 14.42 0.52 -9.66
C THR A 80 12.90 0.72 -9.70
N PRO A 81 12.38 1.89 -9.26
CA PRO A 81 10.93 2.15 -9.24
C PRO A 81 10.26 2.00 -10.61
N GLU A 82 10.97 2.27 -11.71
CA GLU A 82 10.48 2.18 -13.09
C GLU A 82 10.17 0.74 -13.52
N THR A 83 10.75 -0.25 -12.83
CA THR A 83 10.47 -1.68 -13.07
C THR A 83 9.25 -2.20 -12.30
N ILE A 84 8.62 -1.36 -11.47
CA ILE A 84 7.47 -1.74 -10.65
C ILE A 84 6.17 -1.23 -11.27
N THR A 85 5.26 -2.15 -11.60
CA THR A 85 3.87 -1.83 -11.95
C THR A 85 2.96 -2.13 -10.75
N LEU A 86 2.11 -1.17 -10.38
CA LEU A 86 1.11 -1.36 -9.31
C LEU A 86 -0.14 -1.99 -9.92
N THR A 87 -0.57 -3.14 -9.39
CA THR A 87 -1.81 -3.84 -9.78
C THR A 87 -2.63 -4.16 -8.53
N GLU A 88 -3.89 -4.50 -8.72
CA GLU A 88 -4.84 -4.86 -7.66
C GLU A 88 -4.64 -6.29 -7.14
N ASN A 89 -4.06 -7.19 -7.94
CA ASN A 89 -3.75 -8.57 -7.54
C ASN A 89 -2.70 -9.24 -8.46
N VAL A 90 -2.28 -10.45 -8.07
CA VAL A 90 -1.28 -11.28 -8.76
C VAL A 90 -1.71 -11.65 -10.18
N THR A 91 -2.96 -12.10 -10.36
CA THR A 91 -3.46 -12.57 -11.66
C THR A 91 -3.41 -11.46 -12.71
N VAL A 92 -3.75 -10.23 -12.35
CA VAL A 92 -3.70 -9.08 -13.27
C VAL A 92 -2.26 -8.77 -13.67
N GLY A 93 -1.31 -8.84 -12.73
CA GLY A 93 0.12 -8.69 -13.05
C GLY A 93 0.62 -9.72 -14.05
N CYS A 94 0.22 -10.99 -13.91
CA CYS A 94 0.55 -12.03 -14.88
C CYS A 94 -0.06 -11.74 -16.27
N ASN A 95 -1.30 -11.24 -16.30
CA ASN A 95 -1.99 -10.96 -17.55
C ASN A 95 -1.37 -9.79 -18.33
N ILE A 96 -0.80 -8.78 -17.68
CA ILE A 96 -0.10 -7.69 -18.37
C ILE A 96 1.01 -8.22 -19.27
N ARG A 97 1.77 -9.23 -18.81
CA ARG A 97 2.85 -9.83 -19.62
C ARG A 97 2.33 -10.75 -20.73
N LEU A 98 1.12 -11.28 -20.61
CA LEU A 98 0.54 -12.21 -21.60
C LEU A 98 -0.20 -11.50 -22.73
N VAL A 99 -0.55 -10.22 -22.54
CA VAL A 99 -1.28 -9.39 -23.52
C VAL A 99 -0.33 -8.43 -24.28
N VAL A 100 0.98 -8.45 -23.96
CA VAL A 100 2.06 -7.75 -24.68
C VAL A 100 2.94 -8.77 -25.38
#